data_AF-A0A937TVY8-F1
#
_entry.id   AF-A0A937TVY8-F1
#
_cell.length_a   1.000
_cell.length_b   1.000
_cell.length_c   1.000
_cell.angle_alpha   90.00
_cell.angle_beta   90.00
_cell.angle_gamma   90.00
#
_symmetry.space_group_name_H-M   'P 1'
#
loop_
_entity.id
_entity.type
_entity.pdbx_description
1 polymer ?
#
loop_
_entity_poly.entity_id
_entity_poly.type
_entity_poly.pdbx_seq_one_letter_code
_entity_poly.pdbx_strand_id
1 'polypeptide(L)' 'MRPAMQFVDVANKFDCSVTVSSGETEVDGKSIMQMSMLAATVGTKLKIKAEGDDAEQLIDALRELVEEKMFDEPPPKK' A
#
# COMPACT_ATOMS: atom_id res chain seq x y z
N MET A 1 -7.32 8.41 -6.37
CA MET A 1 -6.78 7.41 -7.33
C MET A 1 -5.26 7.34 -7.35
N ARG A 2 -4.51 8.46 -7.20
CA ARG A 2 -3.03 8.43 -7.15
C ARG A 2 -2.39 7.53 -6.07
N PRO A 3 -2.95 7.42 -4.85
CA PRO A 3 -2.32 6.64 -3.78
C PRO A 3 -2.14 5.17 -4.11
N ALA A 4 -3.22 4.54 -4.58
CA ALA A 4 -3.25 3.13 -4.95
C ALA A 4 -2.30 2.82 -6.10
N MET A 5 -2.18 3.72 -7.08
CA MET A 5 -1.28 3.54 -8.22
C MET A 5 0.19 3.60 -7.80
N GLN A 6 0.58 4.57 -6.97
CA GLN A 6 1.94 4.64 -6.44
C GLN A 6 2.30 3.43 -5.58
N PHE A 7 1.36 2.94 -4.76
CA PHE A 7 1.55 1.72 -3.99
C PHE A 7 1.82 0.52 -4.89
N VAL A 8 0.97 0.33 -5.91
CA VAL A 8 1.07 -0.77 -6.87
C VAL A 8 2.36 -0.69 -7.67
N ASP A 9 2.78 0.52 -8.08
CA ASP A 9 4.04 0.73 -8.80
C ASP A 9 5.26 0.36 -7.95
N VAL A 10 5.26 0.68 -6.64
CA VAL A 10 6.33 0.25 -5.74
C VAL A 10 6.28 -1.25 -5.53
N ALA A 11 5.10 -1.82 -5.27
CA ALA A 11 4.93 -3.25 -5.05
C ALA A 11 5.40 -4.09 -6.25
N ASN A 12 5.15 -3.64 -7.48
CA ASN A 12 5.56 -4.33 -8.70
C ASN A 12 7.08 -4.29 -8.98
N LYS A 13 7.87 -3.52 -8.22
CA LYS A 13 9.34 -3.50 -8.36
C LYS A 13 10.03 -4.68 -7.67
N PHE A 14 9.31 -5.40 -6.81
CA PHE A 14 9.86 -6.48 -6.00
C PHE A 14 9.25 -7.82 -6.41
N ASP A 15 10.06 -8.88 -6.37
CA ASP A 15 9.64 -10.24 -6.72
C ASP A 15 9.11 -10.99 -5.48
N CYS A 16 8.09 -10.41 -4.85
CA CYS A 16 7.41 -10.99 -3.68
C CYS A 16 5.90 -10.79 -3.75
N SER A 17 5.13 -11.60 -3.03
CA SER A 17 3.69 -11.36 -2.91
C SER A 17 3.45 -10.30 -1.83
N VAL A 18 2.48 -9.41 -2.08
CA VAL A 18 2.05 -8.42 -1.08
C VAL A 18 0.54 -8.41 -0.98
N THR A 19 0.07 -8.51 0.25
CA THR A 19 -1.34 -8.55 0.60
C THR A 19 -1.66 -7.40 1.53
N VAL A 20 -2.70 -6.66 1.22
CA VAL A 20 -3.17 -5.52 2.01
C VAL A 20 -4.55 -5.86 2.57
N SER A 21 -4.70 -5.75 3.88
CA SER A 21 -5.96 -5.97 4.57
C SER A 21 -6.45 -4.71 5.28
N SER A 22 -7.75 -4.45 5.17
CA SER A 22 -8.48 -3.39 5.87
C SER A 22 -9.66 -4.02 6.59
N GLY A 23 -9.51 -4.26 7.90
CA GLY A 23 -10.52 -4.98 8.69
C GLY A 23 -10.71 -6.41 8.18
N GLU A 24 -11.87 -6.69 7.60
CA GLU A 24 -12.23 -8.01 7.04
C GLU A 24 -11.94 -8.14 5.54
N THR A 25 -11.61 -7.04 4.86
CA THR A 25 -11.32 -7.06 3.42
C THR A 25 -9.83 -7.24 3.18
N GLU A 26 -9.46 -8.22 2.36
CA GLU A 26 -8.09 -8.50 1.97
C GLU A 26 -7.96 -8.43 0.45
N VAL A 27 -6.93 -7.75 -0.03
CA VAL A 27 -6.67 -7.51 -1.45
C VAL A 27 -5.21 -7.72 -1.80
N ASP A 28 -4.96 -8.00 -3.07
CA ASP A 28 -3.62 -8.03 -3.66
C ASP A 28 -3.08 -6.60 -3.85
N GLY A 29 -1.97 -6.31 -3.19
CA GLY A 29 -1.29 -5.02 -3.24
C GLY A 29 -0.63 -4.69 -4.58
N LYS A 30 -0.45 -5.67 -5.47
CA LYS A 30 0.04 -5.48 -6.85
C LYS A 30 -1.08 -5.23 -7.86
N SER A 31 -2.34 -5.40 -7.45
CA SER A 31 -3.49 -5.20 -8.34
C SER A 31 -4.12 -3.84 -8.12
N ILE A 32 -3.95 -2.92 -9.07
CA ILE A 32 -4.58 -1.59 -9.04
C ILE A 32 -6.10 -1.65 -8.92
N MET A 33 -6.73 -2.67 -9.51
CA MET A 33 -8.17 -2.87 -9.41
C MET A 33 -8.58 -3.17 -7.97
N GLN A 34 -7.92 -4.13 -7.31
CA GLN A 34 -8.30 -4.51 -5.95
C GLN A 34 -7.90 -3.43 -4.93
N MET A 35 -6.74 -2.80 -5.11
CA MET A 35 -6.31 -1.65 -4.29
C MET A 35 -7.28 -0.47 -4.39
N SER A 36 -7.86 -0.22 -5.58
CA SER A 36 -8.90 0.81 -5.74
C SER A 36 -10.23 0.42 -5.08
N MET A 37 -10.55 -0.89 -5.03
CA MET A 37 -11.75 -1.41 -4.36
C MET A 37 -11.66 -1.37 -2.84
N LEU A 38 -10.45 -1.46 -2.27
CA LEU A 38 -10.24 -1.38 -0.81
C LEU A 38 -10.78 -0.07 -0.21
N ALA A 39 -10.91 0.98 -1.04
CA ALA A 39 -11.53 2.28 -0.70
C ALA A 39 -11.06 2.86 0.65
N ALA A 40 -9.81 2.57 1.03
CA ALA A 40 -9.24 2.98 2.30
C ALA A 40 -9.10 4.51 2.34
N THR A 41 -9.75 5.12 3.32
CA THR A 41 -9.67 6.56 3.56
C THR A 41 -8.59 6.88 4.58
N VAL A 42 -8.15 8.15 4.62
CA VAL A 42 -7.19 8.64 5.62
C VAL A 42 -7.70 8.31 7.02
N GLY A 43 -6.84 7.67 7.83
CA GLY A 43 -7.17 7.19 9.18
C GLY A 43 -7.57 5.72 9.25
N THR A 44 -7.74 5.04 8.11
CA THR A 44 -7.97 3.58 8.08
C THR A 44 -6.69 2.84 8.43
N LYS A 45 -6.77 1.87 9.36
CA LYS A 45 -5.65 0.99 9.66
C LYS A 45 -5.56 -0.11 8.61
N LEU A 46 -4.49 -0.07 7.82
CA LEU A 46 -4.14 -1.11 6.87
C LEU A 46 -3.11 -2.05 7.48
N LYS A 47 -3.25 -3.34 7.21
CA LYS A 47 -2.28 -4.37 7.55
C LYS A 47 -1.67 -4.89 6.26
N ILE A 48 -0.37 -4.71 6.12
CA ILE A 48 0.39 -5.11 4.94
C ILE A 48 1.18 -6.38 5.33
N LYS A 49 1.08 -7.40 4.49
CA LYS A 49 1.85 -8.63 4.60
C LYS A 49 2.62 -8.83 3.30
N ALA A 50 3.91 -9.13 3.41
CA ALA A 50 4.74 -9.47 2.27
C ALA A 50 5.37 -10.84 2.48
N GLU A 51 5.47 -11.64 1.42
CA GLU A 51 6.10 -12.97 1.46
C GLU A 51 6.98 -13.17 0.22
N GLY A 52 8.23 -13.59 0.44
CA GLY A 52 9.24 -13.76 -0.60
C GLY A 52 10.60 -13.21 -0.16
N ASP A 53 11.61 -13.36 -1.02
CA ASP A 53 12.98 -12.95 -0.72
C ASP A 53 13.14 -11.43 -0.53
N ASP A 54 12.35 -10.65 -1.27
CA ASP A 54 12.34 -9.19 -1.20
C ASP A 54 11.27 -8.62 -0.24
N ALA A 55 10.65 -9.45 0.60
CA ALA A 55 9.53 -9.03 1.45
C ALA A 55 9.89 -7.89 2.40
N GLU A 56 11.05 -7.96 3.09
CA GLU A 56 11.49 -6.88 3.99
C GLU A 56 11.74 -5.56 3.24
N GLN A 57 12.41 -5.64 2.09
CA GLN A 57 12.71 -4.46 1.27
C GLN A 57 11.43 -3.79 0.74
N LEU A 58 10.44 -4.60 0.33
CA LEU A 58 9.14 -4.09 -0.09
C LEU A 58 8.41 -3.40 1.06
N ILE A 59 8.40 -3.98 2.26
CA ILE A 59 7.74 -3.35 3.42
C ILE A 59 8.40 -2.02 3.77
N ASP A 60 9.73 -1.94 3.74
CA ASP A 60 10.47 -0.71 4.03
C ASP A 60 10.17 0.38 2.98
N ALA A 61 10.18 0.03 1.70
CA ALA A 61 9.84 0.95 0.61
C ALA A 61 8.39 1.44 0.67
N LEU A 62 7.45 0.57 1.03
CA LEU A 62 6.04 0.93 1.21
C LEU A 62 5.84 1.81 2.45
N ARG A 63 6.61 1.57 3.51
CA ARG A 63 6.59 2.40 4.70
C ARG A 63 7.07 3.81 4.38
N GLU A 64 8.20 3.95 3.68
CA GLU A 64 8.72 5.24 3.22
C GLU A 64 7.69 5.97 2.34
N LEU A 65 7.03 5.25 1.43
CA LEU A 65 5.97 5.82 0.58
C LEU A 65 4.81 6.40 1.42
N VAL A 66 4.42 5.75 2.51
CA VAL A 66 3.32 6.19 3.37
C VAL A 66 3.74 7.30 4.33
N GLU A 67 4.92 7.19 4.96
CA GLU A 67 5.42 8.13 5.96
C GLU A 67 5.96 9.43 5.34
N GLU A 68 6.77 9.36 4.28
CA GLU A 68 7.44 10.53 3.70
C GLU A 68 6.60 11.21 2.62
N LYS A 69 5.83 10.46 1.83
CA LYS A 69 5.17 11.01 0.64
C LYS A 69 3.69 11.31 0.80
N MET A 70 3.02 10.84 1.87
CA MET A 70 1.58 11.01 2.13
C MET A 70 0.72 10.93 0.85
N PHE A 71 1.10 10.07 -0.11
CA PHE A 71 0.49 9.96 -1.43
C PHE A 71 0.21 11.29 -2.17
N ASP A 72 1.11 12.28 -2.04
CA ASP A 72 0.99 13.62 -2.65
C ASP A 72 -0.21 14.44 -2.10
N GLU A 73 -0.80 14.04 -0.97
CA GLU A 73 -1.92 14.73 -0.32
C GLU A 73 -1.39 15.53 0.89
N PRO A 74 -1.71 16.84 1.00
CA PRO A 74 -1.29 17.62 2.15
C PRO A 74 -1.92 17.04 3.43
N PRO A 75 -1.19 17.02 4.57
CA PRO A 75 -1.71 16.49 5.81
C PRO A 75 -3.02 17.19 6.18
N PRO A 76 -4.03 16.47 6.72
CA PRO A 76 -5.29 17.08 7.12
C PRO A 76 -5.01 18.20 8.12
N LYS A 77 -5.39 19.43 7.75
CA LYS A 77 -5.29 20.58 8.65
C LYS A 77 -6.22 20.31 9.85
N LYS A 78 -5.62 20.21 11.04
CA LYS A 78 -6.31 20.23 12.34
C LYS A 78 -7.25 21.42 12.45
#